data_AF-A0A2W4J0F9-F1
#
_entry.id   AF-A0A2W4J0F9-F1
#
_cell.length_a   1.000
_cell.length_b   1.000
_cell.length_c   1.000
_cell.angle_alpha   90.00
_cell.angle_beta   90.00
_cell.angle_gamma   90.00
#
_symmetry.space_group_name_H-M   'P 1'
#
loop_
_entity.id
_entity.type
_entity.pdbx_description
1 polymer ?
#
loop_
_entity_poly.entity_id
_entity_poly.type
_entity_poly.pdbx_seq_one_letter_code
_entity_poly.pdbx_strand_id
1 'polypeptide(L)'
;MEIRKLTYVLAFALAASLGAFACGDDKDDDKDKDNNGVECTTNADCDEGFVCVEGKCEEETTEPECTTDDDCDEGFVCVEGTCQEQTTEPECTTDDDCDEGFVCVEGTCQEQTTEPECTTDDDCDEGFVCVEGTCQ
;
A
#
# COMPACT_ATOMS: atom_id res chain seq x y z
N MET A 1 -12.80 -48.17 62.22
CA MET A 1 -13.86 -47.16 61.95
C MET A 1 -13.86 -46.93 60.44
N GLU A 2 -14.44 -47.88 59.72
CA GLU A 2 -14.49 -47.98 58.26
C GLU A 2 -15.92 -47.71 57.79
N ILE A 3 -16.30 -46.46 57.47
CA ILE A 3 -17.66 -46.15 56.96
C ILE A 3 -17.65 -45.02 55.90
N ARG A 4 -16.53 -44.71 55.24
CA ARG A 4 -16.49 -43.61 54.25
C ARG A 4 -16.38 -44.05 52.78
N LYS A 5 -16.38 -45.35 52.49
CA LYS A 5 -16.25 -45.87 51.12
C LYS A 5 -17.53 -46.51 50.55
N LEU A 6 -18.65 -46.51 51.28
CA LEU A 6 -19.86 -47.25 50.89
C LEU A 6 -20.98 -46.40 50.26
N THR A 7 -20.80 -45.08 50.10
CA THR A 7 -21.79 -44.20 49.44
C THR A 7 -21.54 -43.97 47.95
N TYR A 8 -20.40 -44.41 47.40
CA TYR A 8 -20.01 -44.08 46.03
C TYR A 8 -20.31 -45.15 44.98
N VAL A 9 -20.82 -46.33 45.38
CA VAL A 9 -20.97 -47.49 44.46
C VAL A 9 -22.44 -47.86 44.21
N LEU A 10 -23.43 -47.20 44.83
CA LEU A 10 -24.85 -47.58 44.71
C LEU A 10 -25.78 -46.41 44.31
N ALA A 11 -25.44 -45.71 43.22
CA ALA A 11 -26.41 -44.87 42.51
C ALA A 11 -26.24 -44.98 40.98
N PHE A 12 -26.05 -46.21 40.49
CA PHE A 12 -26.46 -46.58 39.14
C PHE A 12 -27.91 -47.08 39.22
N ALA A 13 -28.88 -46.25 38.86
CA ALA A 13 -30.14 -46.65 38.24
C ALA A 13 -31.06 -45.43 38.13
N LEU A 14 -31.13 -44.83 36.94
CA LEU A 14 -32.37 -44.56 36.20
C LEU A 14 -32.00 -43.76 34.94
N ALA A 15 -31.58 -44.49 33.90
CA ALA A 15 -31.65 -44.02 32.53
C ALA A 15 -33.09 -44.24 32.02
N ALA A 16 -33.75 -43.19 31.55
CA ALA A 16 -34.69 -43.19 30.41
C ALA A 16 -35.45 -41.85 30.34
N SER A 17 -34.86 -40.85 29.68
CA SER A 17 -35.66 -39.84 28.99
C SER A 17 -35.17 -39.76 27.56
N LEU A 18 -36.03 -40.28 26.69
CA LEU A 18 -35.88 -40.44 25.25
C LEU A 18 -35.37 -39.16 24.60
N GLY A 19 -34.42 -39.34 23.68
CA GLY A 19 -33.85 -38.25 22.91
C GLY A 19 -34.85 -37.58 21.97
N ALA A 20 -34.63 -36.30 21.74
CA ALA A 20 -34.96 -35.62 20.50
C ALA A 20 -34.08 -34.37 20.39
N PHE A 21 -33.47 -34.20 19.21
CA PHE A 21 -33.07 -32.91 18.60
C PHE A 21 -31.99 -32.10 19.34
N ALA A 22 -30.92 -31.61 18.72
CA ALA A 22 -30.47 -31.58 17.33
C ALA A 22 -28.98 -31.16 17.36
N CYS A 23 -28.27 -31.43 16.27
CA CYS A 23 -26.93 -30.92 16.03
C CYS A 23 -26.96 -29.42 15.69
N GLY A 24 -25.83 -28.73 15.92
CA GLY A 24 -25.47 -27.43 15.34
C GLY A 24 -25.59 -26.26 16.32
N ASP A 25 -24.64 -25.36 16.48
CA ASP A 25 -23.37 -25.12 15.78
C ASP A 25 -22.48 -24.32 16.74
N ASP A 26 -21.22 -24.73 16.89
CA ASP A 26 -20.17 -23.87 17.43
C ASP A 26 -20.06 -22.66 16.50
N LYS A 27 -20.55 -21.51 16.96
CA LYS A 27 -20.25 -20.25 16.31
C LYS A 27 -18.82 -19.90 16.65
N ASP A 28 -17.93 -20.35 15.77
CA ASP A 28 -16.68 -19.66 15.50
C ASP A 28 -17.02 -18.26 14.98
N ASP A 29 -17.37 -17.36 15.91
CA ASP A 29 -17.26 -15.93 15.69
C ASP A 29 -15.77 -15.57 15.74
N ASP A 30 -15.02 -16.02 14.73
CA ASP A 30 -13.78 -15.39 14.28
C ASP A 30 -14.16 -13.98 13.79
N LYS A 31 -14.49 -13.10 14.74
CA LYS A 31 -14.23 -11.68 14.56
C LYS A 31 -12.74 -11.52 14.70
N ASP A 32 -12.07 -11.79 13.59
CA ASP A 32 -10.76 -11.29 13.25
C ASP A 32 -10.74 -9.81 13.64
N LYS A 33 -10.14 -9.54 14.80
CA LYS A 33 -9.94 -8.20 15.36
C LYS A 33 -8.56 -7.68 14.97
N ASP A 34 -8.07 -8.05 13.79
CA ASP A 34 -6.84 -7.52 13.25
C ASP A 34 -6.99 -7.42 11.73
N ASN A 35 -7.70 -6.40 11.25
CA ASN A 35 -7.51 -5.98 9.86
C ASN A 35 -7.32 -4.47 9.79
N ASN A 36 -6.05 -4.09 9.92
CA ASN A 36 -5.44 -2.94 9.29
C ASN A 36 -5.57 -3.03 7.75
N GLY A 37 -6.81 -3.09 7.26
CA GLY A 37 -7.21 -3.49 5.91
C GLY A 37 -8.72 -3.64 5.81
N VAL A 38 -9.45 -2.58 6.19
CA VAL A 38 -10.90 -2.53 5.98
C VAL A 38 -11.13 -2.40 4.47
N GLU A 39 -11.59 -3.50 3.86
CA GLU A 39 -12.15 -3.42 2.52
C GLU A 39 -13.35 -2.46 2.55
N CYS A 40 -13.33 -1.44 1.72
CA CYS A 40 -14.36 -0.41 1.69
C CYS A 40 -15.03 -0.39 0.32
N THR A 41 -16.28 0.06 0.28
CA THR A 41 -16.99 0.33 -0.99
C THR A 41 -17.30 1.80 -1.16
N THR A 42 -17.38 2.52 -0.05
CA THR A 42 -17.67 3.93 0.05
C THR A 42 -16.87 4.55 1.20
N ASN A 43 -16.67 5.87 1.19
CA ASN A 43 -15.95 6.56 2.27
C ASN A 43 -16.63 6.41 3.65
N ALA A 44 -17.93 6.13 3.68
CA ALA A 44 -18.66 5.89 4.93
C ALA A 44 -18.32 4.55 5.59
N ASP A 45 -17.64 3.65 4.87
CA ASP A 45 -17.13 2.38 5.39
C ASP A 45 -15.80 2.57 6.13
N CYS A 46 -15.17 3.74 6.01
CA CYS A 46 -13.89 4.08 6.62
C CYS A 46 -14.07 4.93 7.89
N ASP A 47 -13.13 4.78 8.82
CA ASP A 47 -13.09 5.59 10.03
C ASP A 47 -12.81 7.08 9.72
N GLU A 48 -13.11 7.96 10.67
CA GLU A 48 -12.92 9.42 10.51
C GLU A 48 -11.46 9.75 10.16
N GLY A 49 -11.25 10.50 9.06
CA GLY A 49 -9.93 10.78 8.50
C GLY A 49 -9.40 9.73 7.54
N PHE A 50 -10.25 8.79 7.07
CA PHE A 50 -9.91 7.82 6.02
C PHE A 50 -10.94 7.84 4.89
N VAL A 51 -10.49 7.67 3.65
CA VAL A 51 -11.32 7.61 2.45
C VAL A 51 -11.15 6.27 1.74
N CYS A 52 -12.18 5.87 1.00
CA CYS A 52 -12.15 4.62 0.27
C CYS A 52 -11.46 4.77 -1.08
N VAL A 53 -10.23 4.26 -1.20
CA VAL A 53 -9.43 4.28 -2.41
C VAL A 53 -9.20 2.85 -2.86
N GLU A 54 -9.65 2.53 -4.08
CA GLU A 54 -9.49 1.19 -4.69
C GLU A 54 -9.94 0.02 -3.82
N GLY A 55 -10.95 0.24 -2.99
CA GLY A 55 -11.50 -0.77 -2.11
C GLY A 55 -10.76 -0.91 -0.78
N LYS A 56 -9.88 0.02 -0.43
CA LYS A 56 -9.20 0.09 0.88
C LYS A 56 -9.39 1.46 1.52
N CYS A 57 -9.55 1.47 2.83
CA CYS A 57 -9.50 2.72 3.59
C CYS A 57 -8.07 3.22 3.67
N GLU A 58 -7.80 4.31 2.96
CA GLU A 58 -6.54 5.04 2.99
C GLU A 58 -6.73 6.31 3.80
N GLU A 59 -5.67 6.77 4.48
CA GLU A 59 -5.73 8.01 5.24
C GLU A 59 -6.13 9.14 4.29
N GLU A 60 -7.21 9.84 4.64
CA GLU A 60 -7.62 11.06 3.97
C GLU A 60 -6.44 12.00 4.13
N THR A 61 -5.65 12.16 3.06
CA THR A 61 -4.49 13.04 3.04
C THR A 61 -5.08 14.43 3.24
N THR A 62 -5.09 14.84 4.51
CA THR A 62 -5.65 16.10 4.98
C THR A 62 -5.05 17.18 4.12
N GLU A 63 -5.93 17.96 3.49
CA GLU A 63 -5.70 19.20 2.75
C GLU A 63 -4.26 19.46 2.26
N PRO A 64 -4.07 19.70 0.95
CA PRO A 64 -2.75 20.02 0.44
C PRO A 64 -2.15 21.19 1.25
N GLU A 65 -0.87 21.08 1.61
CA GLU A 65 -0.15 22.09 2.41
C GLU A 65 -0.29 23.50 1.81
N CYS A 66 -0.44 23.54 0.49
CA CYS A 66 -0.72 24.74 -0.29
C CYS A 66 -1.72 24.44 -1.40
N THR A 67 -2.50 25.44 -1.80
CA THR A 67 -3.29 25.42 -3.05
C THR A 67 -2.74 26.38 -4.09
N THR A 68 -2.01 27.38 -3.62
CA THR A 68 -1.40 28.45 -4.40
C THR A 68 -0.04 28.77 -3.81
N ASP A 69 0.83 29.41 -4.60
CA ASP A 69 2.17 29.82 -4.14
C ASP A 69 2.11 30.78 -2.94
N ASP A 70 1.02 31.55 -2.80
CA ASP A 70 0.78 32.48 -1.69
C ASP A 70 0.56 31.76 -0.35
N ASP A 71 0.27 30.46 -0.37
CA ASP A 71 0.13 29.64 0.84
C ASP A 71 1.51 29.19 1.39
N CYS A 72 2.58 29.34 0.61
CA CYS A 72 3.94 28.93 0.97
C CYS A 72 4.79 30.08 1.54
N ASP A 73 5.79 29.73 2.35
CA ASP A 73 6.77 30.70 2.88
C ASP A 73 7.61 31.35 1.77
N GLU A 74 8.20 32.52 2.05
CA GLU A 74 9.01 33.26 1.09
C GLU A 74 10.19 32.41 0.58
N GLY A 75 10.24 32.19 -0.74
CA GLY A 75 11.20 31.29 -1.38
C GLY A 75 10.68 29.88 -1.64
N PHE A 76 9.39 29.60 -1.43
CA PHE A 76 8.74 28.33 -1.76
C PHE A 76 7.56 28.56 -2.72
N VAL A 77 7.22 27.54 -3.52
CA VAL A 77 6.11 27.51 -4.47
C VAL A 77 5.26 26.27 -4.28
N CYS A 78 3.99 26.35 -4.65
CA CYS A 78 3.07 25.24 -4.49
C CYS A 78 3.13 24.28 -5.67
N VAL A 79 3.64 23.07 -5.43
CA VAL A 79 3.76 22.02 -6.44
C VAL A 79 3.04 20.78 -5.93
N GLU A 80 2.00 20.36 -6.64
CA GLU A 80 1.19 19.17 -6.32
C GLU A 80 0.66 19.16 -4.88
N GLY A 81 0.38 20.34 -4.32
CA GLY A 81 -0.14 20.49 -2.96
C GLY A 81 0.91 20.46 -1.86
N THR A 82 2.19 20.56 -2.21
CA THR A 82 3.33 20.66 -1.28
C THR A 82 4.13 21.92 -1.57
N CYS A 83 4.57 22.63 -0.53
CA CYS A 83 5.46 23.78 -0.70
C CYS A 83 6.89 23.31 -1.00
N GLN A 84 7.36 23.53 -2.22
CA GLN A 84 8.70 23.18 -2.66
C GLN A 84 9.57 24.44 -2.76
N GLU A 85 10.86 24.32 -2.43
CA GLU A 85 11.78 25.46 -2.52
C GLU A 85 11.84 25.96 -3.97
N GLN A 86 11.66 27.27 -4.14
CA GLN A 86 11.79 27.95 -5.42
C GLN A 86 13.27 28.04 -5.77
N THR A 87 13.83 26.95 -6.31
CA THR A 87 15.15 26.96 -6.93
C THR A 87 15.09 27.83 -8.18
N THR A 88 15.44 29.10 -8.01
CA THR A 88 15.59 30.07 -9.10
C THR A 88 16.87 29.85 -9.90
N GLU A 89 17.74 28.96 -9.42
CA GLU A 89 18.99 28.60 -10.07
C GLU A 89 18.88 27.13 -10.49
N PRO A 90 19.07 26.82 -11.78
CA PRO A 90 19.09 25.44 -12.23
C PRO A 90 20.28 24.73 -11.59
N GLU A 91 20.09 23.47 -11.19
CA GLU A 91 21.17 22.63 -10.64
C GLU A 91 22.33 22.49 -11.63
N CYS A 92 22.02 22.51 -12.92
CA CYS A 92 22.99 22.41 -14.01
C CYS A 92 22.62 23.32 -15.17
N THR A 93 23.62 23.76 -15.94
CA THR A 93 23.42 24.43 -17.23
C THR A 93 23.92 23.59 -18.40
N THR A 94 24.84 22.67 -18.10
CA THR A 94 25.51 21.77 -19.03
C THR A 94 25.71 20.42 -18.36
N ASP A 95 25.91 19.36 -19.16
CA ASP A 95 26.17 18.01 -18.64
C ASP A 95 27.42 17.95 -17.75
N ASP A 96 28.39 18.85 -17.98
CA ASP A 96 29.62 18.95 -17.18
C ASP A 96 29.38 19.47 -15.75
N ASP A 97 28.21 20.06 -15.48
CA ASP A 97 27.80 20.49 -14.15
C ASP A 97 27.28 19.32 -13.29
N CYS A 98 26.97 18.17 -13.91
CA CYS A 98 26.43 16.98 -13.27
C CYS A 98 27.50 15.94 -12.92
N ASP A 99 27.22 15.12 -11.91
CA ASP A 99 28.08 13.99 -11.54
C ASP A 99 28.15 12.92 -12.65
N GLU A 100 29.19 12.09 -12.62
CA GLU A 100 29.42 11.05 -13.63
C GLU A 100 28.22 10.09 -13.72
N GLY A 101 27.62 9.96 -14.91
CA GLY A 101 26.40 9.19 -15.15
C GLY A 101 25.11 10.01 -15.05
N PHE A 102 25.18 11.33 -14.93
CA PHE A 102 24.03 12.24 -14.99
C PHE A 102 24.20 13.25 -16.13
N VAL A 103 23.08 13.69 -16.71
CA VAL A 103 23.01 14.68 -17.79
C VAL A 103 22.09 15.82 -17.39
N CYS A 104 22.35 17.01 -17.93
CA CYS A 104 21.56 18.18 -17.60
C CYS A 104 20.31 18.26 -18.47
N VAL A 105 19.15 18.02 -17.85
CA VAL A 105 17.85 18.06 -18.52
C VAL A 105 16.98 19.10 -17.84
N GLU A 106 16.63 20.14 -18.58
CA GLU A 106 15.77 21.24 -18.13
C GLU A 106 16.26 21.95 -16.85
N GLY A 107 17.58 21.93 -16.60
CA GLY A 107 18.19 22.55 -15.43
C GLY A 107 18.29 21.65 -14.20
N THR A 108 18.02 20.35 -14.35
CA THR A 108 18.16 19.33 -13.31
C THR A 108 19.09 18.23 -13.79
N CYS A 109 19.97 17.74 -12.91
CA CYS A 109 20.81 16.59 -13.23
C CYS A 109 19.98 15.31 -13.17
N GLN A 110 19.71 14.71 -14.31
CA GLN A 110 18.96 13.45 -14.42
C GLN A 110 19.91 12.30 -14.72
N GLU A 111 19.64 11.13 -14.15
CA GLU A 111 20.45 9.94 -14.43
C GLU A 111 20.44 9.69 -15.94
N GLN A 112 21.63 9.52 -16.51
CA GLN A 112 21.80 9.18 -17.90
C GLN A 112 21.26 7.75 -18.07
N THR A 113 19.98 7.66 -18.39
CA THR A 113 19.41 6.39 -18.85
C THR A 113 20.23 5.98 -20.06
N THR A 114 20.95 4.88 -19.89
CA THR A 114 21.91 4.32 -20.85
C THR A 114 21.40 4.50 -22.26
N GLU A 115 22.28 5.05 -23.11
CA GLU A 115 22.08 5.22 -24.54
C GLU A 115 21.34 3.99 -25.11
N PRO A 116 20.31 4.18 -25.95
CA PRO A 116 19.46 3.09 -26.40
C PRO A 116 20.32 2.00 -27.03
N GLU A 117 20.05 0.73 -26.71
CA GLU A 117 20.78 -0.43 -27.24
C GLU A 117 20.77 -0.44 -28.78
N CYS A 118 19.73 0.13 -29.38
CA CYS A 118 19.57 0.26 -30.83
C CYS A 118 18.91 1.60 -31.18
N THR A 119 19.20 2.10 -32.38
CA THR A 119 18.45 3.22 -33.00
C THR A 119 17.67 2.76 -34.22
N THR A 120 18.11 1.68 -34.83
CA THR A 120 17.55 1.06 -36.03
C THR A 120 17.58 -0.46 -35.91
N ASP A 121 16.78 -1.15 -36.71
CA ASP A 121 16.76 -2.61 -36.74
C ASP A 121 18.12 -3.22 -37.12
N ASP A 122 18.94 -2.47 -37.87
CA ASP A 122 20.29 -2.90 -38.28
C ASP A 122 21.30 -2.91 -37.12
N ASP A 123 20.97 -2.25 -36.00
CA ASP A 123 21.79 -2.25 -34.79
C ASP A 123 21.56 -3.54 -33.97
N CYS A 124 20.52 -4.32 -34.28
CA CYS A 124 20.13 -5.54 -33.57
C CYS A 124 20.64 -6.82 -34.26
N ASP A 125 20.82 -7.88 -33.48
CA ASP A 125 21.16 -9.21 -33.99
C ASP A 125 20.06 -9.78 -34.90
N GLU A 126 20.43 -10.72 -35.80
CA GLU A 126 19.48 -11.36 -36.73
C GLU A 126 18.25 -11.93 -36.01
N GLY A 127 17.09 -11.34 -36.30
CA GLY A 127 15.79 -11.76 -35.75
C GLY A 127 15.23 -10.86 -34.66
N PHE A 128 15.97 -9.83 -34.23
CA PHE A 128 15.52 -8.80 -33.31
C PHE A 128 15.22 -7.50 -34.06
N VAL A 129 14.29 -6.70 -33.54
CA VAL A 129 13.94 -5.38 -34.09
C VAL A 129 14.10 -4.30 -33.04
N CYS A 130 14.40 -3.09 -33.47
CA CYS A 130 14.60 -1.99 -32.55
C CYS A 130 13.26 -1.38 -32.15
N VAL A 131 12.90 -1.51 -30.87
CA VAL A 131 11.67 -0.94 -30.32
C VAL A 131 12.01 -0.12 -29.10
N GLU A 132 11.72 1.18 -29.18
CA GLU A 132 11.94 2.15 -28.08
C GLU A 132 13.36 2.11 -27.50
N GLY A 133 14.35 1.82 -28.35
CA GLY A 133 15.75 1.77 -27.95
C GLY A 133 16.21 0.44 -27.35
N THR A 134 15.41 -0.62 -27.46
CA THR A 134 15.76 -1.98 -27.01
C THR A 134 15.58 -2.98 -28.17
N CYS A 135 16.52 -3.92 -28.32
CA CYS A 135 16.39 -5.01 -29.28
C CYS A 135 15.50 -6.12 -28.71
N GLN A 136 14.37 -6.42 -29.35
CA GLN A 136 13.42 -7.47 -28.90
C GLN A 136 12.89 -8.35 -30.03
#